data_AF-A0A1B7I4A2-F1
#
_entry.id   AF-A0A1B7I4A2-F1
#
_cell.length_a   1.000
_cell.length_b   1.000
_cell.length_c   1.000
_cell.angle_alpha   90.00
_cell.angle_beta   90.00
_cell.angle_gamma   90.00
#
_symmetry.space_group_name_H-M   'P 1'
#
loop_
_entity.id
_entity.type
_entity.pdbx_description
1 polymer ?
#
loop_
_entity_poly.entity_id
_entity_poly.type
_entity_poly.pdbx_seq_one_letter_code
_entity_poly.pdbx_strand_id
1 'polypeptide(L)' 'MSSFFVKFIMWGILTALAYHVVVGIRHIMMDTGLLEETLIAGKRSAMISFVITVVLSLLAGVLVW' A
#
# COMPACT_ATOMS: atom_id res chain seq x y z
N MET A 1 12.84 15.55 13.83
CA MET A 1 13.29 15.40 12.43
C MET A 1 13.11 16.73 11.71
N SER A 2 14.16 17.55 11.58
CA SER A 2 14.09 18.90 10.96
C SER A 2 14.47 18.91 9.48
N SER A 3 15.24 17.91 9.02
CA SER A 3 15.68 17.83 7.62
C SER A 3 14.54 17.34 6.71
N PHE A 4 14.17 18.18 5.74
CA PHE A 4 13.23 17.82 4.67
C PHE A 4 13.65 16.54 3.94
N PHE A 5 14.94 16.38 3.66
CA PHE A 5 15.48 15.21 2.97
C PHE A 5 15.23 13.91 3.75
N VAL A 6 15.45 13.94 5.07
CA VAL A 6 15.19 12.77 5.94
C VAL A 6 13.69 12.47 6.01
N LYS A 7 12.83 13.51 6.11
CA LYS A 7 11.37 13.34 6.08
C LYS A 7 10.91 12.70 4.76
N PHE A 8 11.44 13.15 3.63
CA PHE A 8 11.11 12.58 2.31
C PHE A 8 11.48 11.10 2.20
N ILE A 9 12.69 10.72 2.66
CA ILE A 9 13.10 9.31 2.69
C ILE A 9 12.19 8.49 3.62
N MET A 10 11.90 9.00 4.82
CA MET A 10 11.03 8.33 5.78
C MET A 10 9.63 8.08 5.19
N TRP A 11 9.06 9.10 4.54
CA TRP A 11 7.78 8.96 3.85
C TRP A 11 7.83 7.94 2.71
N GLY A 12 8.92 7.90 1.93
CA GLY A 12 9.13 6.89 0.90
C GLY A 12 9.19 5.47 1.46
N ILE A 13 9.90 5.26 2.57
CA ILE A 13 9.97 3.96 3.27
C ILE A 13 8.59 3.54 3.78
N LEU A 14 7.86 4.45 4.44
CA LEU A 14 6.51 4.16 4.94
C LEU A 14 5.55 3.85 3.79
N THR A 15 5.67 4.54 2.66
CA THR A 15 4.86 4.28 1.47
C THR A 15 5.17 2.91 0.87
N ALA A 16 6.45 2.55 0.73
CA ALA A 16 6.86 1.24 0.25
C ALA A 16 6.38 0.11 1.17
N LEU A 17 6.50 0.29 2.48
CA LEU A 17 6.00 -0.64 3.48
C LEU A 17 4.47 -0.77 3.41
N ALA A 18 3.74 0.35 3.33
CA ALA A 18 2.28 0.33 3.21
C ALA A 18 1.83 -0.42 1.95
N TYR A 19 2.48 -0.18 0.81
CA TYR A 19 2.21 -0.94 -0.41
C TYR A 19 2.47 -2.44 -0.23
N HIS A 20 3.63 -2.80 0.32
CA HIS A 20 4.00 -4.20 0.54
C HIS A 20 3.01 -4.93 1.45
N VAL A 21 2.57 -4.28 2.54
CA VAL A 21 1.58 -4.84 3.46
C VAL A 21 0.21 -4.98 2.79
N VAL A 22 -0.28 -3.95 2.08
CA VAL A 22 -1.59 -4.01 1.40
C VAL A 22 -1.63 -5.11 0.34
N VAL A 23 -0.58 -5.24 -0.47
CA VAL A 23 -0.50 -6.31 -1.47
C VAL A 23 -0.23 -7.67 -0.83
N GLY A 24 0.51 -7.73 0.28
CA GLY A 24 0.69 -8.94 1.08
C GLY A 24 -0.64 -9.46 1.65
N ILE A 25 -1.49 -8.58 2.17
CA ILE A 25 -2.85 -8.94 2.60
C ILE A 25 -3.67 -9.43 1.39
N ARG A 26 -3.59 -8.74 0.25
CA ARG A 26 -4.25 -9.20 -0.99
C ARG A 26 -3.80 -10.62 -1.36
N HIS A 27 -2.52 -10.96 -1.24
CA HIS A 27 -2.04 -12.32 -1.47
C HIS A 27 -2.68 -13.33 -0.52
N ILE A 28 -2.66 -13.06 0.80
CA ILE A 28 -3.29 -13.95 1.79
C ILE A 28 -4.78 -14.13 1.52
N MET A 29 -5.48 -13.09 1.07
CA MET A 29 -6.90 -13.19 0.69
C MET A 29 -7.11 -14.10 -0.53
N MET A 30 -6.18 -14.13 -1.49
CA MET A 30 -6.22 -15.07 -2.61
C MET A 30 -5.90 -16.50 -2.12
N ASP A 31 -4.84 -16.66 -1.31
CA ASP A 31 -4.41 -17.96 -0.76
C ASP A 31 -5.48 -18.65 0.10
N THR A 32 -6.32 -17.86 0.79
CA THR A 32 -7.42 -18.35 1.64
C THR A 32 -8.75 -18.49 0.88
N GLY A 33 -8.79 -18.19 -0.42
CA GLY A 33 -9.99 -18.28 -1.25
C GLY A 33 -11.03 -17.18 -1.02
N LEU A 34 -10.69 -16.11 -0.27
CA LEU A 34 -11.56 -14.95 -0.07
C LEU A 34 -11.66 -14.08 -1.33
N LEU A 35 -10.62 -14.09 -2.17
CA LEU A 35 -10.63 -13.49 -3.49
C LEU A 35 -10.53 -14.55 -4.58
N GLU A 36 -11.36 -14.43 -5.60
CA GLU A 36 -11.28 -15.27 -6.80
C GLU A 36 -9.95 -15.08 -7.52
N GLU A 37 -9.35 -16.17 -7.99
CA GLU A 37 -8.10 -16.18 -8.75
C GLU A 37 -8.33 -16.05 -10.27
N THR A 38 -9.28 -15.20 -10.67
CA THR A 38 -9.54 -14.89 -12.09
C THR A 38 -8.81 -13.62 -12.52
N LEU A 39 -8.54 -13.46 -13.82
CA LEU A 39 -7.89 -12.26 -14.34
C LEU A 39 -8.68 -10.97 -14.04
N ILE A 40 -10.01 -11.05 -14.06
CA ILE A 40 -10.91 -9.93 -13.80
C ILE A 40 -10.83 -9.52 -12.32
N ALA A 41 -10.95 -10.49 -11.41
CA ALA A 41 -10.81 -10.26 -9.97
C ALA A 41 -9.39 -9.78 -9.60
N GLY A 42 -8.36 -10.33 -10.26
CA GLY A 42 -6.97 -9.94 -10.09
C GLY A 42 -6.72 -8.46 -10.45
N LYS A 43 -7.24 -8.00 -11.60
CA LYS A 43 -7.16 -6.58 -11.99
C LYS A 43 -7.91 -5.67 -11.03
N ARG A 44 -9.13 -6.06 -10.64
CA ARG A 44 -9.95 -5.26 -9.70
C ARG A 44 -9.28 -5.13 -8.33
N SER A 45 -8.82 -6.24 -7.76
CA SER A 45 -8.13 -6.23 -6.46
C SER A 45 -6.82 -5.44 -6.51
N ALA A 46 -6.05 -5.53 -7.60
CA ALA A 46 -4.83 -4.73 -7.75
C ALA A 46 -5.11 -3.22 -7.78
N MET A 47 -6.13 -2.78 -8.54
CA MET A 47 -6.53 -1.37 -8.57
C MET A 47 -7.00 -0.87 -7.20
N ILE A 48 -7.76 -1.69 -6.47
CA ILE A 48 -8.19 -1.37 -5.10
C ILE A 48 -6.97 -1.24 -4.18
N SER A 49 -6.01 -2.18 -4.26
CA SER A 49 -4.75 -2.10 -3.50
C SER A 49 -3.99 -0.80 -3.77
N PHE A 50 -3.86 -0.37 -5.04
CA PHE A 50 -3.22 0.91 -5.36
C PHE A 50 -3.94 2.10 -4.74
N VAL A 51 -5.28 2.15 -4.80
CA VAL A 51 -6.06 3.24 -4.19
C VAL A 51 -5.83 3.28 -2.67
N ILE A 52 -5.89 2.14 -2.00
CA ILE A 52 -5.63 2.05 -0.55
C ILE A 52 -4.22 2.51 -0.24
N THR A 53 -3.21 2.08 -0.99
CA THR A 53 -1.82 2.51 -0.81
C THR A 53 -1.65 4.02 -0.99
N VAL A 54 -2.30 4.64 -1.98
CA VAL A 54 -2.25 6.10 -2.16
C VAL A 54 -2.83 6.81 -0.94
N VAL A 55 -3.98 6.37 -0.43
CA VAL A 55 -4.58 6.94 0.79
C VAL A 55 -3.64 6.80 1.99
N LEU A 56 -3.06 5.61 2.20
CA LEU A 56 -2.09 5.38 3.28
C LEU A 56 -0.81 6.20 3.13
N SER A 57 -0.32 6.39 1.90
CA SER A 57 0.85 7.22 1.61
C SER A 57 0.59 8.69 1.94
N LEU A 58 -0.61 9.21 1.65
CA LEU A 58 -1.01 10.56 2.03
C LEU A 58 -1.10 10.71 3.56
N LEU A 59 -1.68 9.74 4.27
CA LEU A 59 -1.72 9.73 5.73
C LEU A 59 -0.32 9.63 6.35
N ALA A 60 0.57 8.83 5.77
CA ALA A 60 1.97 8.80 6.17
C ALA A 60 2.65 10.16 5.93
N GLY A 61 2.27 10.89 4.87
CA GLY A 61 2.68 12.27 4.65
C GLY A 61 2.24 13.19 5.80
N VAL A 62 0.97 13.12 6.20
CA VAL A 62 0.45 13.89 7.36
C VAL A 62 1.20 13.55 8.66
N LEU A 63 1.61 12.29 8.85
CA LEU A 63 2.36 11.87 10.04
C LEU A 63 3.81 12.40 10.05
N VAL A 64 4.46 12.40 8.89
CA VAL A 64 5.91 12.71 8.79
C VAL A 64 6.17 14.21 8.77
N TRP A 65 5.26 15.00 8.19
CA TRP A 65 5.40 16.46 8.09
C TRP A 65 4.74 17.19 9.25
#